data_AF-A0A951ECD4-F1
#
_entry.id   AF-A0A951ECD4-F1
#
_cell.length_a   1.000
_cell.length_b   1.000
_cell.length_c   1.000
_cell.angle_alpha   90.00
_cell.angle_beta   90.00
_cell.angle_gamma   90.00
#
_symmetry.space_group_name_H-M   'P 1'
#
loop_
_entity.id
_entity.type
_entity.pdbx_description
1 polymer ?
#
loop_
_entity_poly.entity_id
_entity_poly.type
_entity_poly.pdbx_seq_one_letter_code
_entity_poly.pdbx_strand_id
1 'polypeptide(L)'
;MLAALSTTCLSALPVVASADCLVGPNSAACDAATPNPYTATIGNGRDTVSPYTVTLGPGAQIRTTDANAISLHIDSSIELAPGASVQTITTVPDGGGGLYGVGNNAIELDDRGRILIDPGASVTASGVGPSSAAIHPIDGGSVITNEGTINGGPTSAIFFENLNATSASPRNTIQNFGVINAPAGGADPVFSGQAVGSNGAFGIDFVNGPNAFVNGNLDLQGGDDNVTLFAGSRITGDLNGGGGTNTLTLDGAAGTTDTRTGSLANFQTLTKAGAGIWTLTDALADNGGATPLAVTVAGGTLVLTGDNPAFNGTMLVNGGGTLQLGNGGTTGNLAADIADNGTVAFDRSDTVTFANVISGSGALAQIGPGTTILTGSNAYTGGTVISAGTLQIGAGGTAGSIGGDVTDNGILAFDRSDAVTFPGLISGTGGLNQIGTGTLILTADNTYTGTTTIGAGVLQIGNGGATGSVVGNIVDNAALVLDRSGTLTLPGVISGPGSVDQIGPGTTVLTGNNTYTGTTTITAGVLQIGNGGATGAVLGNIVDNTALVLDRSGTLTLPGVISGPGSLSQI
;
A
#
# COMPACT_ATOMS: atom_id res chain seq x y z
N MET A 1 -3.02 29.89 -23.28
CA MET A 1 -3.99 29.98 -24.40
C MET A 1 -3.67 28.84 -25.37
N LEU A 2 -4.14 27.64 -25.06
CA LEU A 2 -4.08 26.47 -25.92
C LEU A 2 -5.46 25.82 -25.80
N ALA A 3 -6.16 25.71 -26.93
CA ALA A 3 -7.59 25.43 -26.98
C ALA A 3 -7.91 23.98 -26.58
N ALA A 4 -8.93 23.85 -25.73
CA ALA A 4 -9.61 22.59 -25.47
C ALA A 4 -10.26 22.09 -26.77
N LEU A 5 -9.80 20.94 -27.28
CA LEU A 5 -10.60 20.15 -28.20
C LEU A 5 -11.72 19.50 -27.39
N SER A 6 -12.90 20.10 -27.48
CA SER A 6 -14.18 19.48 -27.17
C SER A 6 -14.29 18.17 -27.96
N THR A 7 -14.34 17.06 -27.24
CA THR A 7 -14.82 15.76 -27.72
C THR A 7 -16.31 15.88 -28.01
N THR A 8 -16.65 16.35 -29.21
CA THR A 8 -17.98 16.12 -29.77
C THR A 8 -18.16 14.61 -29.91
N CYS A 9 -19.11 14.08 -29.14
CA CYS A 9 -19.59 12.72 -29.22
C CYS A 9 -19.96 12.40 -30.68
N LEU A 10 -19.12 11.61 -31.35
CA LEU A 10 -19.49 11.00 -32.62
C LEU A 10 -20.52 9.93 -32.25
N SER A 11 -21.81 10.27 -32.31
CA SER A 11 -22.88 9.28 -32.24
C SER A 11 -22.61 8.28 -33.35
N ALA A 12 -22.18 7.07 -33.00
CA ALA A 12 -21.98 5.99 -33.95
C ALA A 12 -23.27 5.82 -34.75
N LEU A 13 -23.16 5.84 -36.09
CA LEU A 13 -24.25 5.46 -36.98
C LEU A 13 -24.76 4.07 -36.53
N PRO A 14 -26.08 3.82 -36.54
CA PRO A 14 -26.61 2.54 -36.10
C PRO A 14 -25.98 1.42 -36.95
N VAL A 15 -25.21 0.55 -36.30
CA VAL A 15 -24.62 -0.64 -36.92
C VAL A 15 -25.76 -1.57 -37.34
N VAL A 16 -26.07 -1.62 -38.63
CA VAL A 16 -27.05 -2.56 -39.18
C VAL A 16 -26.41 -3.94 -39.17
N ALA A 17 -27.14 -5.00 -38.80
CA ALA A 17 -26.61 -6.37 -38.92
C ALA A 17 -26.04 -6.58 -40.33
N SER A 18 -24.86 -7.20 -40.38
CA SER A 18 -24.09 -7.44 -41.61
C SER A 18 -23.33 -8.75 -41.42
N ALA A 19 -24.08 -9.85 -41.33
CA ALA A 19 -23.53 -11.19 -41.18
C ALA A 19 -24.31 -12.19 -42.04
N ASP A 20 -23.64 -12.94 -42.91
CA ASP A 20 -24.22 -14.15 -43.50
C ASP A 20 -23.81 -15.36 -42.67
N CYS A 21 -24.77 -15.98 -41.99
CA CYS A 21 -24.52 -17.08 -41.06
C CYS A 21 -25.03 -18.41 -41.61
N LEU A 22 -24.12 -19.35 -41.83
CA LEU A 22 -24.44 -20.74 -42.14
C LEU A 22 -24.64 -21.52 -40.83
N VAL A 23 -25.90 -21.70 -40.44
CA VAL A 23 -26.28 -22.44 -39.21
C VAL A 23 -26.48 -23.92 -39.52
N GLY A 24 -25.58 -24.75 -39.01
CA GLY A 24 -25.63 -26.21 -39.09
C GLY A 24 -26.12 -26.86 -37.79
N PRO A 25 -26.14 -28.21 -37.74
CA PRO A 25 -26.68 -28.97 -36.61
C PRO A 25 -25.84 -28.83 -35.33
N ASN A 26 -24.53 -28.61 -35.45
CA ASN A 26 -23.59 -28.53 -34.32
C ASN A 26 -22.62 -27.34 -34.44
N SER A 27 -22.80 -26.47 -35.44
CA SER A 27 -21.95 -25.30 -35.61
C SER A 27 -22.62 -24.21 -36.43
N ALA A 28 -22.27 -22.95 -36.17
CA ALA A 28 -22.61 -21.81 -37.02
C ALA A 28 -21.35 -21.03 -37.40
N ALA A 29 -21.21 -20.69 -38.68
CA ALA A 29 -20.13 -19.84 -39.18
C ALA A 29 -20.73 -18.60 -39.83
N CYS A 30 -20.29 -17.42 -39.41
CA CYS A 30 -20.77 -16.13 -39.90
C CYS A 30 -19.64 -15.33 -40.54
N ASP A 31 -19.90 -14.67 -41.67
CA ASP A 31 -18.94 -13.75 -42.31
C ASP A 31 -19.59 -12.40 -42.64
N ALA A 32 -18.79 -11.42 -43.08
CA ALA A 32 -19.25 -10.07 -43.40
C ALA A 32 -19.80 -9.90 -44.83
N ALA A 33 -20.14 -10.98 -45.55
CA ALA A 33 -20.61 -10.88 -46.92
C ALA A 33 -21.94 -10.14 -47.01
N THR A 34 -21.99 -9.06 -47.80
CA THR A 34 -23.23 -8.33 -48.08
C THR A 34 -24.17 -9.15 -48.99
N PRO A 35 -25.50 -9.02 -48.87
CA PRO A 35 -26.27 -8.29 -47.86
C PRO A 35 -27.22 -9.24 -47.11
N ASN A 36 -26.83 -9.74 -45.96
CA ASN A 36 -27.78 -10.43 -45.08
C ASN A 36 -27.66 -9.89 -43.66
N PRO A 37 -28.65 -9.14 -43.14
CA PRO A 37 -28.71 -8.87 -41.73
C PRO A 37 -29.17 -10.15 -41.02
N TYR A 38 -28.25 -10.92 -40.42
CA TYR A 38 -28.64 -12.03 -39.55
C TYR A 38 -29.25 -11.46 -38.25
N THR A 39 -30.58 -11.54 -38.15
CA THR A 39 -31.37 -11.01 -37.03
C THR A 39 -32.08 -12.10 -36.22
N ALA A 40 -31.78 -13.37 -36.48
CA ALA A 40 -32.31 -14.50 -35.72
C ALA A 40 -31.33 -14.88 -34.60
N THR A 41 -31.81 -15.63 -33.60
CA THR A 41 -30.95 -16.25 -32.58
C THR A 41 -30.18 -17.42 -33.20
N ILE A 42 -28.88 -17.55 -32.88
CA ILE A 42 -28.11 -18.78 -33.12
C ILE A 42 -28.23 -19.67 -31.88
N GLY A 43 -28.75 -20.89 -32.08
CA GLY A 43 -29.04 -21.84 -31.01
C GLY A 43 -30.46 -21.70 -30.45
N ASN A 44 -30.79 -22.55 -29.49
CA ASN A 44 -32.11 -22.65 -28.85
C ASN A 44 -31.97 -22.94 -27.34
N GLY A 45 -30.99 -22.32 -26.68
CA GLY A 45 -30.73 -22.49 -25.25
C GLY A 45 -30.46 -23.96 -24.90
N ARG A 46 -31.17 -24.49 -23.88
CA ARG A 46 -31.03 -25.88 -23.41
C ARG A 46 -31.32 -26.95 -24.47
N ASP A 47 -32.05 -26.62 -25.52
CA ASP A 47 -32.37 -27.55 -26.61
C ASP A 47 -31.31 -27.55 -27.72
N THR A 48 -30.27 -26.72 -27.60
CA THR A 48 -29.15 -26.72 -28.55
C THR A 48 -28.34 -28.00 -28.43
N VAL A 49 -27.97 -28.60 -29.57
CA VAL A 49 -27.05 -29.75 -29.59
C VAL A 49 -25.75 -29.35 -28.90
N SER A 50 -25.28 -30.18 -27.97
CA SER A 50 -24.03 -29.96 -27.23
C SER A 50 -22.99 -31.03 -27.61
N PRO A 51 -21.73 -30.63 -27.90
CA PRO A 51 -21.24 -29.25 -27.96
C PRO A 51 -21.67 -28.52 -29.24
N TYR A 52 -21.78 -27.20 -29.18
CA TYR A 52 -22.02 -26.33 -30.34
C TYR A 52 -20.89 -25.31 -30.52
N THR A 53 -20.46 -25.05 -31.75
CA THR A 53 -19.44 -24.02 -32.04
C THR A 53 -19.98 -22.89 -32.89
N VAL A 54 -19.83 -21.65 -32.44
CA VAL A 54 -20.14 -20.44 -33.23
C VAL A 54 -18.85 -19.69 -33.53
N THR A 55 -18.59 -19.42 -34.80
CA THR A 55 -17.45 -18.61 -35.25
C THR A 55 -17.94 -17.42 -36.05
N LEU A 56 -17.66 -16.20 -35.58
CA LEU A 56 -17.87 -14.97 -36.33
C LEU A 56 -16.53 -14.53 -36.93
N GLY A 57 -16.45 -14.59 -38.26
CA GLY A 57 -15.30 -14.11 -39.01
C GLY A 57 -15.13 -12.59 -38.93
N PRO A 58 -13.98 -12.06 -39.41
CA PRO A 58 -13.65 -10.65 -39.27
C PRO A 58 -14.75 -9.72 -39.82
N GLY A 59 -15.19 -8.78 -38.98
CA GLY A 59 -16.22 -7.80 -39.35
C GLY A 59 -17.66 -8.33 -39.43
N ALA A 60 -17.93 -9.60 -39.11
CA ALA A 60 -19.29 -10.15 -39.10
C ALA A 60 -20.11 -9.54 -37.95
N GLN A 61 -21.31 -9.05 -38.23
CA GLN A 61 -22.13 -8.32 -37.25
C GLN A 61 -23.53 -8.95 -37.11
N ILE A 62 -23.77 -9.63 -35.98
CA ILE A 62 -25.07 -10.17 -35.61
C ILE A 62 -25.78 -9.14 -34.72
N ARG A 63 -27.06 -8.86 -35.03
CA ARG A 63 -27.88 -7.97 -34.20
C ARG A 63 -29.30 -8.46 -34.09
N THR A 64 -29.77 -8.67 -32.87
CA THR A 64 -31.17 -9.02 -32.56
C THR A 64 -31.89 -7.89 -31.85
N THR A 65 -33.22 -7.95 -31.87
CA THR A 65 -34.11 -7.04 -31.16
C THR A 65 -35.06 -7.87 -30.31
N ASP A 66 -35.14 -7.56 -29.01
CA ASP A 66 -36.00 -8.27 -28.05
C ASP A 66 -35.83 -9.80 -28.05
N ALA A 67 -34.61 -10.27 -28.32
CA ALA A 67 -34.23 -11.67 -28.32
C ALA A 67 -32.73 -11.85 -28.07
N ASN A 68 -32.32 -13.05 -27.67
CA ASN A 68 -30.90 -13.40 -27.61
C ASN A 68 -30.28 -13.42 -29.01
N ALA A 69 -29.02 -13.01 -29.16
CA ALA A 69 -28.32 -13.14 -30.43
C ALA A 69 -27.69 -14.54 -30.58
N ILE A 70 -27.09 -15.05 -29.51
CA ILE A 70 -26.56 -16.43 -29.43
C ILE A 70 -27.03 -17.03 -28.10
N SER A 71 -27.58 -18.25 -28.12
CA SER A 71 -27.98 -18.96 -26.89
C SER A 71 -27.73 -20.46 -27.05
N LEU A 72 -26.73 -20.98 -26.33
CA LEU A 72 -26.20 -22.33 -26.50
C LEU A 72 -26.30 -23.15 -25.22
N HIS A 73 -26.21 -24.48 -25.34
CA HIS A 73 -26.18 -25.41 -24.20
C HIS A 73 -24.74 -25.66 -23.72
N ILE A 74 -24.53 -26.71 -22.92
CA ILE A 74 -23.26 -27.03 -22.25
C ILE A 74 -22.11 -27.25 -23.25
N ASP A 75 -20.86 -27.13 -22.80
CA ASP A 75 -19.64 -27.46 -23.56
C ASP A 75 -19.50 -26.73 -24.91
N SER A 76 -20.25 -25.64 -25.12
CA SER A 76 -20.29 -24.90 -26.38
C SER A 76 -19.22 -23.80 -26.43
N SER A 77 -18.78 -23.43 -27.64
CA SER A 77 -17.71 -22.45 -27.86
C SER A 77 -18.14 -21.34 -28.81
N ILE A 78 -17.79 -20.09 -28.50
CA ILE A 78 -18.04 -18.92 -29.33
C ILE A 78 -16.71 -18.18 -29.55
N GLU A 79 -16.39 -17.90 -30.81
CA GLU A 79 -15.19 -17.17 -31.20
C GLU A 79 -15.56 -15.97 -32.07
N LEU A 80 -15.14 -14.77 -31.66
CA LEU A 80 -15.36 -13.52 -32.37
C LEU A 80 -14.03 -12.98 -32.86
N ALA A 81 -13.79 -13.06 -34.17
CA ALA A 81 -12.59 -12.53 -34.80
C ALA A 81 -12.57 -10.98 -34.80
N PRO A 82 -11.43 -10.33 -35.09
CA PRO A 82 -11.32 -8.87 -35.05
C PRO A 82 -12.41 -8.15 -35.85
N GLY A 83 -13.04 -7.17 -35.22
CA GLY A 83 -14.12 -6.37 -35.80
C GLY A 83 -15.50 -7.04 -35.84
N ALA A 84 -15.61 -8.33 -35.45
CA ALA A 84 -16.90 -8.97 -35.30
C ALA A 84 -17.71 -8.37 -34.16
N SER A 85 -19.04 -8.36 -34.27
CA SER A 85 -19.91 -7.92 -33.20
C SER A 85 -21.13 -8.80 -33.00
N VAL A 86 -21.49 -9.01 -31.73
CA VAL A 86 -22.75 -9.62 -31.30
C VAL A 86 -23.51 -8.60 -30.49
N GLN A 87 -24.68 -8.20 -30.98
CA GLN A 87 -25.50 -7.18 -30.34
C GLN A 87 -26.92 -7.66 -30.08
N THR A 88 -27.47 -7.32 -28.92
CA THR A 88 -28.92 -7.31 -28.70
C THR A 88 -29.39 -5.91 -28.31
N ILE A 89 -30.61 -5.57 -28.71
CA ILE A 89 -31.30 -4.37 -28.26
C ILE A 89 -32.66 -4.74 -27.70
N THR A 90 -32.85 -4.43 -26.42
CA THR A 90 -34.10 -4.67 -25.71
C THR A 90 -34.93 -3.39 -25.72
N THR A 91 -36.00 -3.36 -26.50
CA THR A 91 -36.85 -2.17 -26.70
C THR A 91 -38.05 -2.14 -25.75
N VAL A 92 -38.39 -3.28 -25.16
CA VAL A 92 -39.43 -3.41 -24.13
C VAL A 92 -38.84 -4.00 -22.86
N PRO A 93 -39.30 -3.61 -21.65
CA PRO A 93 -38.86 -4.24 -20.41
C PRO A 93 -39.04 -5.77 -20.49
N ASP A 94 -37.96 -6.52 -20.39
CA ASP A 94 -37.95 -7.97 -20.52
C ASP A 94 -38.39 -8.61 -19.20
N GLY A 95 -39.63 -9.10 -19.14
CA GLY A 95 -40.14 -9.84 -17.99
C GLY A 95 -39.62 -11.29 -17.89
N GLY A 96 -38.34 -11.53 -18.20
CA GLY A 96 -37.75 -12.88 -18.31
C GLY A 96 -37.69 -13.45 -19.74
N GLY A 97 -37.50 -12.58 -20.75
CA GLY A 97 -37.66 -12.92 -22.18
C GLY A 97 -36.56 -13.74 -22.87
N GLY A 98 -35.55 -14.25 -22.14
CA GLY A 98 -34.46 -15.07 -22.71
C GLY A 98 -34.78 -16.56 -22.79
N LEU A 99 -33.97 -17.31 -23.56
CA LEU A 99 -34.14 -18.76 -23.72
C LEU A 99 -33.81 -19.57 -22.46
N TYR A 100 -33.17 -18.94 -21.48
CA TYR A 100 -32.96 -19.47 -20.14
C TYR A 100 -33.84 -18.81 -19.05
N GLY A 101 -34.78 -17.96 -19.45
CA GLY A 101 -35.77 -17.36 -18.55
C GLY A 101 -35.39 -16.03 -17.92
N VAL A 102 -34.20 -15.49 -18.22
CA VAL A 102 -33.72 -14.20 -17.70
C VAL A 102 -33.16 -13.36 -18.83
N GLY A 103 -33.82 -12.24 -19.12
CA GLY A 103 -33.32 -11.17 -19.97
C GLY A 103 -33.10 -11.51 -21.45
N ASN A 104 -33.20 -10.51 -22.31
CA ASN A 104 -32.69 -10.63 -23.68
C ASN A 104 -31.20 -10.33 -23.67
N ASN A 105 -30.37 -11.37 -23.52
CA ASN A 105 -28.91 -11.25 -23.44
C ASN A 105 -28.27 -11.36 -24.82
N ALA A 106 -27.14 -10.68 -25.09
CA ALA A 106 -26.50 -10.82 -26.40
C ALA A 106 -25.97 -12.25 -26.60
N ILE A 107 -25.34 -12.81 -25.57
CA ILE A 107 -24.86 -14.20 -25.55
C ILE A 107 -25.34 -14.91 -24.27
N GLU A 108 -25.85 -16.12 -24.44
CA GLU A 108 -26.11 -17.09 -23.36
C GLU A 108 -25.39 -18.41 -23.63
N LEU A 109 -24.88 -19.02 -22.56
CA LEU A 109 -24.33 -20.37 -22.59
C LEU A 109 -24.52 -21.04 -21.23
N ASP A 110 -24.70 -22.35 -21.26
CA ASP A 110 -24.76 -23.22 -20.09
C ASP A 110 -23.35 -23.66 -19.63
N ASP A 111 -23.29 -24.61 -18.69
CA ASP A 111 -22.06 -25.16 -18.10
C ASP A 111 -20.90 -25.35 -19.09
N ARG A 112 -19.70 -25.02 -18.63
CA ARG A 112 -18.42 -25.33 -19.31
C ARG A 112 -18.28 -24.73 -20.71
N GLY A 113 -19.02 -23.68 -21.04
CA GLY A 113 -18.85 -23.01 -22.31
C GLY A 113 -17.58 -22.15 -22.39
N ARG A 114 -17.22 -21.74 -23.61
CA ARG A 114 -16.01 -20.95 -23.90
C ARG A 114 -16.35 -19.78 -24.79
N ILE A 115 -15.94 -18.57 -24.42
CA ILE A 115 -16.04 -17.38 -25.27
C ILE A 115 -14.65 -16.79 -25.46
N LEU A 116 -14.27 -16.56 -26.71
CA LEU A 116 -13.10 -15.78 -27.10
C LEU A 116 -13.54 -14.54 -27.87
N ILE A 117 -13.16 -13.36 -27.39
CA ILE A 117 -13.42 -12.06 -28.04
C ILE A 117 -12.07 -11.47 -28.42
N ASP A 118 -11.71 -11.52 -29.70
CA ASP A 118 -10.43 -11.00 -30.18
C ASP A 118 -10.34 -9.47 -30.14
N PRO A 119 -9.13 -8.90 -30.26
CA PRO A 119 -8.93 -7.46 -30.31
C PRO A 119 -9.82 -6.77 -31.36
N GLY A 120 -10.57 -5.76 -30.93
CA GLY A 120 -11.49 -5.00 -31.78
C GLY A 120 -12.84 -5.69 -32.06
N ALA A 121 -13.06 -6.93 -31.58
CA ALA A 121 -14.38 -7.53 -31.55
C ALA A 121 -15.21 -6.97 -30.37
N SER A 122 -16.54 -7.14 -30.42
CA SER A 122 -17.42 -6.63 -29.37
C SER A 122 -18.65 -7.48 -29.09
N VAL A 123 -19.08 -7.47 -27.83
CA VAL A 123 -20.38 -8.01 -27.40
C VAL A 123 -21.13 -6.90 -26.70
N THR A 124 -22.37 -6.62 -27.10
CA THR A 124 -23.12 -5.47 -26.61
C THR A 124 -24.57 -5.81 -26.32
N ALA A 125 -25.01 -5.51 -25.10
CA ALA A 125 -26.44 -5.38 -24.78
C ALA A 125 -26.80 -3.90 -24.63
N SER A 126 -28.01 -3.53 -25.04
CA SER A 126 -28.48 -2.14 -24.96
C SER A 126 -30.00 -2.07 -24.88
N GLY A 127 -30.52 -0.89 -24.55
CA GLY A 127 -31.96 -0.66 -24.45
C GLY A 127 -32.46 -0.60 -23.01
N VAL A 128 -33.70 -1.02 -22.78
CA VAL A 128 -34.47 -0.77 -21.53
C VAL A 128 -34.74 -2.03 -20.69
N GLY A 129 -34.24 -3.20 -21.10
CA GLY A 129 -34.51 -4.47 -20.44
C GLY A 129 -33.80 -4.63 -19.10
N PRO A 130 -34.50 -4.61 -17.94
CA PRO A 130 -33.88 -4.66 -16.61
C PRO A 130 -33.24 -6.00 -16.24
N SER A 131 -33.17 -6.97 -17.15
CA SER A 131 -32.42 -8.22 -16.97
C SER A 131 -31.45 -8.52 -18.11
N SER A 132 -31.24 -7.58 -19.05
CA SER A 132 -30.41 -7.77 -20.24
C SER A 132 -28.93 -7.51 -19.94
N ALA A 133 -28.10 -8.55 -20.09
CA ALA A 133 -26.64 -8.51 -20.01
C ALA A 133 -25.99 -8.75 -21.39
N ALA A 134 -24.74 -8.32 -21.56
CA ALA A 134 -24.01 -8.60 -22.79
C ALA A 134 -23.69 -10.09 -22.89
N ILE A 135 -23.20 -10.68 -21.80
CA ILE A 135 -22.92 -12.11 -21.68
C ILE A 135 -23.58 -12.62 -20.41
N HIS A 136 -24.36 -13.69 -20.53
CA HIS A 136 -25.06 -14.33 -19.42
C HIS A 136 -24.70 -15.83 -19.37
N PRO A 137 -23.58 -16.20 -18.72
CA PRO A 137 -23.23 -17.59 -18.50
C PRO A 137 -24.06 -18.17 -17.35
N ILE A 138 -24.42 -19.43 -17.51
CA ILE A 138 -25.31 -20.15 -16.61
C ILE A 138 -24.53 -21.33 -16.03
N ASP A 139 -24.74 -21.56 -14.74
CA ASP A 139 -24.08 -22.59 -13.95
C ASP A 139 -22.54 -22.46 -14.01
N GLY A 140 -21.78 -23.56 -13.99
CA GLY A 140 -20.34 -23.57 -13.64
C GLY A 140 -19.37 -23.88 -14.79
N GLY A 141 -18.11 -23.48 -14.61
CA GLY A 141 -16.97 -23.92 -15.43
C GLY A 141 -16.79 -23.22 -16.78
N SER A 142 -17.54 -22.18 -17.05
CA SER A 142 -17.42 -21.37 -18.27
C SER A 142 -16.20 -20.46 -18.21
N VAL A 143 -15.57 -20.22 -19.37
CA VAL A 143 -14.40 -19.35 -19.50
C VAL A 143 -14.65 -18.29 -20.54
N ILE A 144 -14.47 -17.03 -20.16
CA ILE A 144 -14.55 -15.86 -21.03
C ILE A 144 -13.16 -15.25 -21.15
N THR A 145 -12.59 -15.22 -22.35
CA THR A 145 -11.36 -14.51 -22.66
C THR A 145 -11.71 -13.29 -23.51
N ASN A 146 -11.50 -12.10 -22.96
CA ASN A 146 -11.85 -10.83 -23.61
C ASN A 146 -10.60 -10.02 -23.93
N GLU A 147 -10.26 -9.89 -25.21
CA GLU A 147 -9.28 -8.92 -25.72
C GLU A 147 -9.95 -7.74 -26.45
N GLY A 148 -11.27 -7.83 -26.65
CA GLY A 148 -12.11 -6.81 -27.30
C GLY A 148 -12.87 -5.92 -26.31
N THR A 149 -14.13 -5.64 -26.61
CA THR A 149 -15.00 -4.80 -25.77
C THR A 149 -16.31 -5.49 -25.43
N ILE A 150 -16.63 -5.60 -24.15
CA ILE A 150 -17.94 -6.03 -23.66
C ILE A 150 -18.67 -4.81 -23.12
N ASN A 151 -19.82 -4.48 -23.70
CA ASN A 151 -20.66 -3.37 -23.25
C ASN A 151 -21.99 -3.90 -22.69
N GLY A 152 -22.18 -3.73 -21.39
CA GLY A 152 -23.41 -4.10 -20.71
C GLY A 152 -24.61 -3.26 -21.13
N GLY A 153 -25.78 -3.86 -20.92
CA GLY A 153 -27.07 -3.18 -20.99
C GLY A 153 -27.35 -2.44 -19.68
N PRO A 154 -28.63 -2.17 -19.34
CA PRO A 154 -29.00 -1.49 -18.11
C PRO A 154 -28.78 -2.32 -16.82
N THR A 155 -28.36 -3.60 -16.92
CA THR A 155 -27.97 -4.40 -15.75
C THR A 155 -26.47 -4.47 -15.60
N SER A 156 -25.84 -5.40 -16.32
CA SER A 156 -24.44 -5.71 -16.22
C SER A 156 -23.82 -6.00 -17.59
N ALA A 157 -22.49 -5.98 -17.65
CA ALA A 157 -21.77 -6.46 -18.82
C ALA A 157 -21.71 -7.98 -18.85
N ILE A 158 -21.38 -8.59 -17.71
CA ILE A 158 -21.40 -10.03 -17.52
C ILE A 158 -22.21 -10.35 -16.25
N PHE A 159 -23.19 -11.24 -16.37
CA PHE A 159 -23.96 -11.73 -15.24
C PHE A 159 -23.82 -13.25 -15.16
N PHE A 160 -23.43 -13.81 -14.02
CA PHE A 160 -23.46 -15.25 -13.81
C PHE A 160 -24.72 -15.66 -13.07
N GLU A 161 -25.49 -16.59 -13.62
CA GLU A 161 -26.67 -17.14 -12.95
C GLU A 161 -26.47 -18.60 -12.57
N ASN A 162 -26.88 -18.94 -11.35
CA ASN A 162 -26.96 -20.30 -10.87
C ASN A 162 -28.38 -20.84 -10.96
N LEU A 163 -28.58 -21.88 -11.78
CA LEU A 163 -29.84 -22.61 -11.85
C LEU A 163 -29.73 -24.00 -11.21
N ASN A 164 -28.58 -24.67 -11.34
CA ASN A 164 -28.34 -26.04 -10.88
C ASN A 164 -26.96 -26.24 -10.20
N ALA A 165 -26.03 -25.31 -10.36
CA ALA A 165 -24.71 -25.39 -9.77
C ALA A 165 -24.73 -25.35 -8.23
N THR A 166 -23.89 -26.18 -7.63
CA THR A 166 -23.59 -26.18 -6.18
C THR A 166 -22.23 -25.56 -5.91
N SER A 167 -21.86 -25.35 -4.64
CA SER A 167 -20.51 -24.91 -4.27
C SER A 167 -19.39 -25.88 -4.68
N ALA A 168 -19.72 -27.12 -5.06
CA ALA A 168 -18.78 -28.09 -5.61
C ALA A 168 -18.59 -27.98 -7.14
N SER A 169 -19.33 -27.10 -7.81
CA SER A 169 -19.26 -26.94 -9.26
C SER A 169 -17.94 -26.27 -9.67
N PRO A 170 -17.44 -26.52 -10.89
CA PRO A 170 -16.27 -25.82 -11.39
C PRO A 170 -16.50 -24.30 -11.41
N ARG A 171 -15.45 -23.54 -11.08
CA ARG A 171 -15.50 -22.07 -11.06
C ARG A 171 -15.58 -21.50 -12.46
N ASN A 172 -16.28 -20.38 -12.60
CA ASN A 172 -16.26 -19.61 -13.83
C ASN A 172 -15.01 -18.75 -13.89
N THR A 173 -14.49 -18.50 -15.09
CA THR A 173 -13.28 -17.71 -15.27
C THR A 173 -13.51 -16.57 -16.25
N ILE A 174 -13.10 -15.36 -15.87
CA ILE A 174 -13.00 -14.21 -16.77
C ILE A 174 -11.53 -13.82 -16.86
N GLN A 175 -11.00 -13.81 -18.08
CA GLN A 175 -9.69 -13.29 -18.43
C GLN A 175 -9.87 -12.03 -19.28
N ASN A 176 -9.86 -10.87 -18.64
CA ASN A 176 -10.02 -9.59 -19.31
C ASN A 176 -8.67 -8.98 -19.66
N PHE A 177 -8.37 -8.84 -20.95
CA PHE A 177 -7.25 -8.08 -21.51
C PHE A 177 -7.72 -6.86 -22.32
N GLY A 178 -9.04 -6.71 -22.51
CA GLY A 178 -9.67 -5.61 -23.20
C GLY A 178 -10.46 -4.70 -22.26
N VAL A 179 -11.67 -4.34 -22.68
CA VAL A 179 -12.56 -3.43 -21.96
C VAL A 179 -13.86 -4.12 -21.57
N ILE A 180 -14.28 -3.96 -20.32
CA ILE A 180 -15.63 -4.30 -19.84
C ILE A 180 -16.29 -3.03 -19.33
N ASN A 181 -17.39 -2.63 -19.97
CA ASN A 181 -18.14 -1.43 -19.62
C ASN A 181 -19.53 -1.80 -19.12
N ALA A 182 -19.86 -1.41 -17.89
CA ALA A 182 -21.23 -1.30 -17.44
C ALA A 182 -21.67 0.17 -17.55
N PRO A 183 -22.68 0.51 -18.39
CA PRO A 183 -23.24 1.85 -18.39
C PRO A 183 -23.92 2.14 -17.05
N ALA A 184 -23.71 3.34 -16.51
CA ALA A 184 -24.52 3.83 -15.40
C ALA A 184 -25.94 4.11 -15.92
N GLY A 185 -26.94 3.36 -15.46
CA GLY A 185 -28.31 3.62 -15.93
C GLY A 185 -29.39 2.57 -15.70
N GLY A 186 -29.12 1.49 -14.95
CA GLY A 186 -30.18 0.58 -14.52
C GLY A 186 -31.18 1.27 -13.61
N ALA A 187 -32.48 1.04 -13.82
CA ALA A 187 -33.54 1.47 -12.90
C ALA A 187 -33.51 0.67 -11.57
N ASP A 188 -32.84 -0.48 -11.57
CA ASP A 188 -32.64 -1.32 -10.38
C ASP A 188 -31.32 -0.94 -9.68
N PRO A 189 -31.37 -0.35 -8.47
CA PRO A 189 -30.17 0.04 -7.73
C PRO A 189 -29.33 -1.15 -7.27
N VAL A 190 -29.87 -2.38 -7.27
CA VAL A 190 -29.12 -3.59 -6.93
C VAL A 190 -28.14 -3.95 -8.05
N PHE A 191 -28.56 -3.83 -9.31
CA PHE A 191 -27.76 -4.25 -10.48
C PHE A 191 -27.05 -3.10 -11.21
N SER A 192 -27.38 -1.85 -10.88
CA SER A 192 -26.82 -0.68 -11.57
C SER A 192 -25.29 -0.59 -11.43
N GLY A 193 -24.61 -0.53 -12.58
CA GLY A 193 -23.16 -0.33 -12.64
C GLY A 193 -22.33 -1.58 -12.39
N GLN A 194 -22.91 -2.79 -12.38
CA GLN A 194 -22.17 -4.04 -12.25
C GLN A 194 -21.48 -4.41 -13.57
N ALA A 195 -20.15 -4.27 -13.65
CA ALA A 195 -19.41 -4.80 -14.78
C ALA A 195 -19.43 -6.33 -14.78
N VAL A 196 -19.26 -6.92 -13.59
CA VAL A 196 -19.47 -8.34 -13.36
C VAL A 196 -20.39 -8.49 -12.16
N GLY A 197 -21.52 -9.16 -12.38
CA GLY A 197 -22.46 -9.56 -11.35
C GLY A 197 -22.58 -11.09 -11.31
N SER A 198 -23.06 -11.61 -10.20
CA SER A 198 -23.45 -13.01 -10.09
C SER A 198 -24.69 -13.18 -9.23
N ASN A 199 -25.34 -14.33 -9.33
CA ASN A 199 -26.34 -14.82 -8.39
C ASN A 199 -26.13 -16.32 -8.23
N GLY A 200 -25.58 -16.75 -7.08
CA GLY A 200 -25.22 -18.15 -6.90
C GLY A 200 -24.27 -18.43 -5.75
N ALA A 201 -23.80 -19.69 -5.68
CA ALA A 201 -22.96 -20.19 -4.58
C ALA A 201 -21.61 -20.78 -5.06
N PHE A 202 -21.25 -20.61 -6.33
CA PHE A 202 -19.97 -21.08 -6.90
C PHE A 202 -19.06 -19.89 -7.17
N GLY A 203 -17.75 -20.11 -7.06
CA GLY A 203 -16.77 -19.05 -7.18
C GLY A 203 -16.46 -18.60 -8.62
N ILE A 204 -15.93 -17.39 -8.73
CA ILE A 204 -15.46 -16.75 -9.95
C ILE A 204 -13.96 -16.46 -9.83
N ASP A 205 -13.19 -16.90 -10.82
CA ASP A 205 -11.81 -16.49 -11.06
C ASP A 205 -11.81 -15.31 -12.06
N PHE A 206 -11.68 -14.08 -11.54
CA PHE A 206 -11.60 -12.87 -12.33
C PHE A 206 -10.15 -12.38 -12.46
N VAL A 207 -9.67 -12.23 -13.68
CA VAL A 207 -8.37 -11.67 -14.00
C VAL A 207 -8.56 -10.41 -14.83
N ASN A 208 -8.04 -9.28 -14.34
CA ASN A 208 -7.84 -8.08 -15.12
C ASN A 208 -6.37 -7.99 -15.52
N GLY A 209 -6.10 -8.35 -16.77
CA GLY A 209 -4.77 -8.39 -17.35
C GLY A 209 -4.12 -7.01 -17.51
N PRO A 210 -2.87 -6.96 -17.99
CA PRO A 210 -2.14 -5.71 -18.08
C PRO A 210 -2.85 -4.66 -18.95
N ASN A 211 -2.97 -3.43 -18.45
CA ASN A 211 -3.68 -2.31 -19.09
C ASN A 211 -5.18 -2.53 -19.39
N ALA A 212 -5.76 -3.65 -18.91
CA ALA A 212 -7.18 -3.94 -19.12
C ALA A 212 -8.05 -3.01 -18.26
N PHE A 213 -9.23 -2.69 -18.78
CA PHE A 213 -10.11 -1.69 -18.18
C PHE A 213 -11.49 -2.25 -17.87
N VAL A 214 -11.94 -2.01 -16.64
CA VAL A 214 -13.31 -2.26 -16.20
C VAL A 214 -13.93 -0.95 -15.73
N ASN A 215 -15.02 -0.56 -16.38
CA ASN A 215 -15.85 0.55 -15.94
C ASN A 215 -17.10 -0.01 -15.23
N GLY A 216 -17.08 -0.03 -13.90
CA GLY A 216 -18.16 -0.58 -13.07
C GLY A 216 -17.65 -1.36 -11.86
N ASN A 217 -18.60 -1.90 -11.10
CA ASN A 217 -18.39 -2.71 -9.91
C ASN A 217 -18.16 -4.18 -10.28
N LEU A 218 -17.45 -4.90 -9.42
CA LEU A 218 -17.48 -6.37 -9.38
C LEU A 218 -18.25 -6.76 -8.12
N ASP A 219 -19.40 -7.41 -8.30
CA ASP A 219 -20.26 -7.90 -7.22
C ASP A 219 -20.46 -9.41 -7.39
N LEU A 220 -19.63 -10.19 -6.69
CA LEU A 220 -19.47 -11.64 -6.92
C LEU A 220 -20.35 -12.50 -6.02
N GLN A 221 -21.15 -11.87 -5.14
CA GLN A 221 -22.21 -12.41 -4.28
C GLN A 221 -21.94 -13.66 -3.45
N GLY A 222 -21.59 -14.82 -3.99
CA GLY A 222 -21.40 -16.04 -3.21
C GLY A 222 -20.51 -17.05 -3.90
N GLY A 223 -19.87 -17.91 -3.11
CA GLY A 223 -18.79 -18.80 -3.57
C GLY A 223 -17.44 -18.29 -3.10
N ASP A 224 -16.37 -19.02 -3.38
CA ASP A 224 -15.01 -18.55 -3.10
C ASP A 224 -14.48 -17.84 -4.36
N ASP A 225 -14.27 -16.53 -4.29
CA ASP A 225 -13.90 -15.69 -5.43
C ASP A 225 -12.43 -15.27 -5.42
N ASN A 226 -11.82 -15.20 -6.62
CA ASN A 226 -10.47 -14.71 -6.80
C ASN A 226 -10.48 -13.55 -7.77
N VAL A 227 -9.92 -12.42 -7.36
CA VAL A 227 -9.71 -11.25 -8.21
C VAL A 227 -8.21 -11.02 -8.33
N THR A 228 -7.67 -11.02 -9.54
CA THR A 228 -6.26 -10.70 -9.82
C THR A 228 -6.16 -9.49 -10.73
N LEU A 229 -5.47 -8.44 -10.28
CA LEU A 229 -5.25 -7.21 -11.03
C LEU A 229 -3.77 -7.09 -11.38
N PHE A 230 -3.46 -7.00 -12.68
CA PHE A 230 -2.10 -6.84 -13.17
C PHE A 230 -1.71 -5.37 -13.39
N ALA A 231 -0.45 -5.12 -13.69
CA ALA A 231 0.09 -3.80 -14.01
C ALA A 231 -0.73 -3.01 -15.06
N GLY A 232 -1.00 -1.74 -14.78
CA GLY A 232 -1.79 -0.84 -15.62
C GLY A 232 -3.29 -1.15 -15.62
N SER A 233 -3.72 -2.24 -14.99
CA SER A 233 -5.13 -2.62 -14.98
C SER A 233 -5.94 -1.67 -14.09
N ARG A 234 -7.17 -1.37 -14.50
CA ARG A 234 -8.02 -0.39 -13.80
C ARG A 234 -9.46 -0.88 -13.69
N ILE A 235 -10.02 -0.75 -12.48
CA ILE A 235 -11.44 -0.95 -12.17
C ILE A 235 -11.94 0.35 -11.53
N THR A 236 -13.01 0.95 -12.04
CA THR A 236 -13.53 2.22 -11.52
C THR A 236 -14.44 2.09 -10.31
N GLY A 237 -15.09 0.93 -10.15
CA GLY A 237 -16.09 0.67 -9.11
C GLY A 237 -15.58 -0.16 -7.94
N ASP A 238 -16.50 -0.47 -7.05
CA ASP A 238 -16.28 -1.26 -5.84
C ASP A 238 -15.99 -2.73 -6.16
N LEU A 239 -15.24 -3.40 -5.26
CA LEU A 239 -15.06 -4.85 -5.29
C LEU A 239 -15.77 -5.45 -4.08
N ASN A 240 -16.73 -6.32 -4.36
CA ASN A 240 -17.45 -7.09 -3.35
C ASN A 240 -17.30 -8.58 -3.66
N GLY A 241 -16.57 -9.31 -2.82
CA GLY A 241 -16.44 -10.77 -2.93
C GLY A 241 -17.71 -11.52 -2.49
N GLY A 242 -18.66 -10.87 -1.82
CA GLY A 242 -19.88 -11.54 -1.35
C GLY A 242 -19.63 -12.58 -0.24
N GLY A 243 -20.24 -13.76 -0.34
CA GLY A 243 -20.05 -14.87 0.59
C GLY A 243 -18.73 -15.61 0.39
N GLY A 244 -18.51 -16.71 1.12
CA GLY A 244 -17.34 -17.57 0.94
C GLY A 244 -16.01 -16.99 1.43
N THR A 245 -14.91 -17.48 0.85
CA THR A 245 -13.52 -17.11 1.15
C THR A 245 -12.87 -16.50 -0.09
N ASN A 246 -12.79 -15.17 -0.11
CA ASN A 246 -12.42 -14.41 -1.29
C ASN A 246 -11.01 -13.85 -1.18
N THR A 247 -10.31 -13.84 -2.32
CA THR A 247 -8.93 -13.38 -2.45
C THR A 247 -8.82 -12.26 -3.47
N LEU A 248 -8.17 -11.16 -3.08
CA LEU A 248 -7.72 -10.11 -3.98
C LEU A 248 -6.19 -10.18 -4.11
N THR A 249 -5.68 -10.29 -5.33
CA THR A 249 -4.26 -10.20 -5.66
C THR A 249 -3.99 -8.97 -6.50
N LEU A 250 -3.08 -8.12 -6.02
CA LEU A 250 -2.58 -6.96 -6.75
C LEU A 250 -1.17 -7.28 -7.23
N ASP A 251 -1.00 -7.60 -8.52
CA ASP A 251 0.28 -8.02 -9.11
C ASP A 251 0.87 -6.92 -10.01
N GLY A 252 1.72 -6.09 -9.41
CA GLY A 252 2.39 -4.98 -10.10
C GLY A 252 3.70 -5.43 -10.74
N ALA A 253 3.93 -5.07 -12.00
CA ALA A 253 5.20 -5.35 -12.68
C ALA A 253 6.30 -4.38 -12.19
N ALA A 254 7.57 -4.78 -12.30
CA ALA A 254 8.67 -3.93 -11.90
C ALA A 254 8.62 -2.56 -12.63
N GLY A 255 8.70 -1.47 -11.86
CA GLY A 255 8.65 -0.11 -12.39
C GLY A 255 7.25 0.43 -12.69
N THR A 256 6.18 -0.31 -12.40
CA THR A 256 4.81 0.21 -12.52
C THR A 256 4.31 0.80 -11.21
N THR A 257 3.44 1.81 -11.34
CA THR A 257 2.73 2.43 -10.22
C THR A 257 1.26 2.42 -10.56
N ASP A 258 0.51 1.61 -9.83
CA ASP A 258 -0.89 1.31 -10.05
C ASP A 258 -1.72 1.83 -8.88
N THR A 259 -2.98 2.21 -9.16
CA THR A 259 -3.88 2.75 -8.14
C THR A 259 -5.22 2.04 -8.22
N ARG A 260 -5.72 1.59 -7.06
CA ARG A 260 -7.06 1.02 -6.93
C ARG A 260 -7.91 1.94 -6.04
N THR A 261 -8.99 2.43 -6.65
CA THR A 261 -10.04 3.27 -6.05
C THR A 261 -11.33 2.49 -5.89
N GLY A 262 -12.17 2.86 -4.94
CA GLY A 262 -13.44 2.20 -4.60
C GLY A 262 -13.32 1.34 -3.35
N SER A 263 -14.45 0.99 -2.76
CA SER A 263 -14.52 0.15 -1.56
C SER A 263 -14.06 -1.27 -1.86
N LEU A 264 -13.50 -1.92 -0.83
CA LEU A 264 -13.20 -3.35 -0.81
C LEU A 264 -14.08 -3.99 0.26
N ALA A 265 -14.88 -4.98 -0.10
CA ALA A 265 -15.79 -5.66 0.79
C ALA A 265 -15.78 -7.18 0.56
N ASN A 266 -15.99 -7.90 1.67
CA ASN A 266 -15.99 -9.34 1.79
C ASN A 266 -14.78 -10.06 1.17
N PHE A 267 -13.57 -9.61 1.49
CA PHE A 267 -12.32 -10.33 1.16
C PHE A 267 -11.64 -10.87 2.42
N GLN A 268 -11.21 -12.14 2.38
CA GLN A 268 -10.48 -12.77 3.47
C GLN A 268 -8.98 -12.64 3.28
N THR A 269 -8.53 -12.52 2.03
CA THR A 269 -7.11 -12.34 1.70
C THR A 269 -6.91 -11.18 0.73
N LEU A 270 -5.95 -10.31 1.04
CA LEU A 270 -5.37 -9.35 0.11
C LEU A 270 -3.87 -9.63 0.00
N THR A 271 -3.41 -9.99 -1.19
CA THR A 271 -1.98 -10.15 -1.47
C THR A 271 -1.50 -9.08 -2.42
N LYS A 272 -0.55 -8.25 -1.96
CA LYS A 272 0.27 -7.43 -2.86
C LYS A 272 1.44 -8.27 -3.34
N ALA A 273 1.39 -8.67 -4.61
CA ALA A 273 2.40 -9.43 -5.33
C ALA A 273 3.13 -8.57 -6.39
N GLY A 274 4.16 -9.15 -7.00
CA GLY A 274 4.95 -8.48 -8.02
C GLY A 274 5.83 -7.35 -7.47
N ALA A 275 6.78 -6.88 -8.29
CA ALA A 275 7.79 -5.90 -7.89
C ALA A 275 7.33 -4.43 -7.97
N GLY A 276 6.17 -4.16 -8.58
CA GLY A 276 5.62 -2.81 -8.75
C GLY A 276 4.99 -2.22 -7.48
N ILE A 277 4.42 -1.02 -7.63
CA ILE A 277 3.72 -0.29 -6.58
C ILE A 277 2.21 -0.39 -6.84
N TRP A 278 1.43 -0.70 -5.79
CA TRP A 278 -0.02 -0.54 -5.79
C TRP A 278 -0.44 0.42 -4.67
N THR A 279 -1.23 1.43 -5.03
CA THR A 279 -1.79 2.41 -4.10
C THR A 279 -3.27 2.14 -3.87
N LEU A 280 -3.66 1.94 -2.61
CA LEU A 280 -5.05 1.88 -2.17
C LEU A 280 -5.46 3.24 -1.61
N THR A 281 -6.42 3.87 -2.27
CA THR A 281 -6.88 5.21 -1.89
C THR A 281 -7.96 5.20 -0.83
N ASP A 282 -8.80 4.17 -0.87
CA ASP A 282 -9.89 3.97 0.06
C ASP A 282 -9.46 3.11 1.24
N ALA A 283 -10.25 3.15 2.32
CA ALA A 283 -9.94 2.40 3.53
C ALA A 283 -10.08 0.88 3.29
N LEU A 284 -9.09 0.13 3.78
CA LEU A 284 -9.23 -1.25 4.23
C LEU A 284 -10.14 -1.25 5.46
N ALA A 285 -11.45 -1.20 5.22
CA ALA A 285 -12.47 -1.17 6.26
C ALA A 285 -12.58 -2.53 6.99
N ASP A 286 -13.50 -2.59 7.97
CA ASP A 286 -13.93 -3.87 8.55
C ASP A 286 -14.48 -4.75 7.42
N ASN A 287 -13.80 -5.86 7.16
CA ASN A 287 -14.15 -6.75 6.07
C ASN A 287 -15.24 -7.77 6.44
N GLY A 288 -16.10 -7.42 7.43
CA GLY A 288 -17.51 -7.83 7.61
C GLY A 288 -17.83 -9.32 7.82
N GLY A 289 -16.91 -10.24 7.52
CA GLY A 289 -17.10 -11.68 7.55
C GLY A 289 -16.63 -12.32 8.86
N ALA A 290 -16.88 -13.62 9.00
CA ALA A 290 -16.44 -14.41 10.16
C ALA A 290 -14.92 -14.48 10.31
N THR A 291 -14.18 -14.20 9.23
CA THR A 291 -12.72 -14.13 9.18
C THR A 291 -12.30 -12.73 8.72
N PRO A 292 -11.60 -11.96 9.57
CA PRO A 292 -11.05 -10.65 9.19
C PRO A 292 -10.05 -10.74 8.03
N LEU A 293 -9.86 -9.63 7.33
CA LEU A 293 -8.95 -9.54 6.17
C LEU A 293 -7.49 -9.80 6.59
N ALA A 294 -6.87 -10.83 6.00
CA ALA A 294 -5.42 -11.00 6.06
C ALA A 294 -4.74 -10.28 4.90
N VAL A 295 -3.89 -9.30 5.20
CA VAL A 295 -3.12 -8.56 4.20
C VAL A 295 -1.67 -9.05 4.21
N THR A 296 -1.18 -9.50 3.05
CA THR A 296 0.23 -9.85 2.84
C THR A 296 0.85 -8.97 1.76
N VAL A 297 1.90 -8.24 2.11
CA VAL A 297 2.78 -7.57 1.15
C VAL A 297 3.92 -8.52 0.80
N ALA A 298 3.70 -9.35 -0.22
CA ALA A 298 4.64 -10.38 -0.64
C ALA A 298 5.83 -9.82 -1.41
N GLY A 299 5.61 -8.78 -2.22
CA GLY A 299 6.64 -8.14 -3.04
C GLY A 299 6.27 -6.71 -3.45
N GLY A 300 7.27 -5.89 -3.78
CA GLY A 300 7.07 -4.50 -4.21
C GLY A 300 6.43 -3.66 -3.11
N THR A 301 5.71 -2.59 -3.47
CA THR A 301 5.15 -1.65 -2.47
C THR A 301 3.63 -1.65 -2.46
N LEU A 302 3.02 -1.87 -1.29
CA LEU A 302 1.63 -1.53 -1.03
C LEU A 302 1.60 -0.15 -0.35
N VAL A 303 1.01 0.85 -1.01
CA VAL A 303 0.82 2.20 -0.47
C VAL A 303 -0.61 2.33 0.04
N LEU A 304 -0.80 2.71 1.30
CA LEU A 304 -2.09 3.03 1.88
C LEU A 304 -2.20 4.55 2.05
N THR A 305 -3.04 5.20 1.24
CA THR A 305 -3.35 6.64 1.39
C THR A 305 -4.70 6.89 2.06
N GLY A 306 -5.56 5.87 2.12
CA GLY A 306 -6.76 5.88 2.95
C GLY A 306 -6.43 5.61 4.42
N ASP A 307 -7.17 6.24 5.33
CA ASP A 307 -7.08 5.96 6.76
C ASP A 307 -7.85 4.68 7.10
N ASN A 308 -7.23 3.79 7.88
CA ASN A 308 -7.73 2.45 8.18
C ASN A 308 -7.97 2.24 9.70
N PRO A 309 -8.80 3.07 10.37
CA PRO A 309 -9.05 2.95 11.81
C PRO A 309 -9.94 1.75 12.16
N ALA A 310 -10.73 1.25 11.20
CA ALA A 310 -11.63 0.11 11.36
C ALA A 310 -11.00 -1.22 10.89
N PHE A 311 -9.74 -1.22 10.47
CA PHE A 311 -9.06 -2.43 10.06
C PHE A 311 -8.94 -3.39 11.25
N ASN A 312 -9.57 -4.55 11.15
CA ASN A 312 -9.61 -5.59 12.17
C ASN A 312 -8.81 -6.85 11.77
N GLY A 313 -8.07 -6.74 10.67
CA GLY A 313 -7.33 -7.82 10.04
C GLY A 313 -5.93 -8.02 10.58
N THR A 314 -5.13 -8.79 9.82
CA THR A 314 -3.69 -8.96 10.07
C THR A 314 -2.87 -8.33 8.95
N MET A 315 -1.68 -7.82 9.27
CA MET A 315 -0.75 -7.24 8.31
C MET A 315 0.61 -7.94 8.39
N LEU A 316 0.99 -8.61 7.30
CA LEU A 316 2.29 -9.24 7.11
C LEU A 316 3.04 -8.58 5.95
N VAL A 317 4.28 -8.16 6.20
CA VAL A 317 5.21 -7.69 5.17
C VAL A 317 6.32 -8.73 5.03
N ASN A 318 6.47 -9.32 3.85
CA ASN A 318 7.54 -10.29 3.58
C ASN A 318 8.84 -9.57 3.14
N GLY A 319 9.95 -10.30 3.11
CA GLY A 319 11.27 -9.70 2.83
C GLY A 319 11.47 -9.02 1.48
N GLY A 320 10.60 -9.28 0.49
CA GLY A 320 10.58 -8.55 -0.77
C GLY A 320 9.58 -7.39 -0.83
N GLY A 321 8.82 -7.17 0.25
CA GLY A 321 7.69 -6.25 0.33
C GLY A 321 7.99 -4.97 1.09
N THR A 322 7.25 -3.92 0.76
CA THR A 322 7.20 -2.66 1.49
C THR A 322 5.76 -2.25 1.73
N LEU A 323 5.36 -2.07 2.99
CA LEU A 323 4.13 -1.37 3.33
C LEU A 323 4.46 0.12 3.52
N GLN A 324 3.85 0.99 2.73
CA GLN A 324 3.99 2.43 2.87
C GLN A 324 2.69 3.05 3.39
N LEU A 325 2.76 3.74 4.52
CA LEU A 325 1.66 4.49 5.11
C LEU A 325 1.78 5.96 4.68
N GLY A 326 0.91 6.37 3.75
CA GLY A 326 0.94 7.68 3.12
C GLY A 326 1.70 7.78 1.81
N ASN A 327 1.63 8.96 1.20
CA ASN A 327 2.28 9.32 -0.06
C ASN A 327 2.75 10.79 -0.06
N GLY A 328 3.12 11.31 1.12
CA GLY A 328 3.53 12.69 1.33
C GLY A 328 2.39 13.66 1.64
N GLY A 329 1.15 13.20 1.70
CA GLY A 329 -0.02 13.99 2.16
C GLY A 329 -0.25 13.93 3.68
N THR A 330 -1.50 14.05 4.12
CA THR A 330 -1.92 13.93 5.55
C THR A 330 -2.80 12.72 5.87
N THR A 331 -3.06 11.83 4.91
CA THR A 331 -3.92 10.64 5.07
C THR A 331 -3.20 9.36 4.69
N GLY A 332 -3.47 8.27 5.41
CA GLY A 332 -2.80 6.98 5.29
C GLY A 332 -2.27 6.57 6.65
N ASN A 333 -2.94 5.59 7.26
CA ASN A 333 -2.58 5.00 8.54
C ASN A 333 -2.99 3.52 8.57
N LEU A 334 -2.61 2.80 9.62
CA LEU A 334 -3.08 1.44 9.87
C LEU A 334 -3.23 1.21 11.36
N ALA A 335 -4.44 0.87 11.82
CA ALA A 335 -4.73 0.62 13.23
C ALA A 335 -4.54 -0.85 13.62
N ALA A 336 -3.39 -1.47 13.26
CA ALA A 336 -3.07 -2.85 13.63
C ALA A 336 -1.56 -3.06 13.83
N ASP A 337 -1.22 -4.12 14.57
CA ASP A 337 0.15 -4.64 14.66
C ASP A 337 0.63 -5.12 13.28
N ILE A 338 1.92 -4.94 13.02
CA ILE A 338 2.56 -5.30 11.76
C ILE A 338 3.65 -6.35 12.03
N ALA A 339 3.50 -7.52 11.40
CA ALA A 339 4.58 -8.49 11.27
C ALA A 339 5.42 -8.12 10.04
N ASP A 340 6.60 -7.55 10.27
CA ASP A 340 7.49 -7.01 9.25
C ASP A 340 8.77 -7.84 9.09
N ASN A 341 8.95 -8.40 7.90
CA ASN A 341 10.18 -9.03 7.44
C ASN A 341 10.80 -8.30 6.25
N GLY A 342 10.19 -7.20 5.78
CA GLY A 342 10.63 -6.39 4.66
C GLY A 342 10.86 -4.95 5.09
N THR A 343 9.98 -4.04 4.70
CA THR A 343 10.04 -2.63 5.14
C THR A 343 8.67 -2.07 5.46
N VAL A 344 8.55 -1.40 6.61
CA VAL A 344 7.43 -0.49 6.90
C VAL A 344 7.92 0.95 6.72
N ALA A 345 7.27 1.71 5.84
CA ALA A 345 7.61 3.08 5.51
C ALA A 345 6.50 4.07 5.91
N PHE A 346 6.87 5.19 6.50
CA PHE A 346 5.97 6.30 6.82
C PHE A 346 6.26 7.49 5.91
N ASP A 347 5.29 7.83 5.07
CA ASP A 347 5.34 8.96 4.12
C ASP A 347 4.22 9.97 4.41
N ARG A 348 4.34 10.61 5.57
CA ARG A 348 3.39 11.58 6.12
C ARG A 348 4.00 12.98 6.14
N SER A 349 3.22 14.00 5.77
CA SER A 349 3.65 15.41 5.90
C SER A 349 3.28 16.05 7.24
N ASP A 350 2.40 15.40 7.99
CA ASP A 350 1.87 15.83 9.27
C ASP A 350 2.42 15.00 10.44
N THR A 351 1.94 15.28 11.65
CA THR A 351 2.26 14.49 12.83
C THR A 351 1.28 13.32 12.96
N VAL A 352 1.78 12.09 12.94
CA VAL A 352 0.99 10.88 13.17
C VAL A 352 1.53 10.09 14.34
N THR A 353 0.64 9.58 15.20
CA THR A 353 1.00 8.63 16.26
C THR A 353 0.66 7.22 15.79
N PHE A 354 1.67 6.35 15.78
CA PHE A 354 1.50 4.92 15.56
C PHE A 354 1.67 4.17 16.88
N ALA A 355 0.55 3.67 17.40
CA ALA A 355 0.48 3.02 18.72
C ALA A 355 0.70 1.50 18.68
N ASN A 356 0.57 0.90 17.51
CA ASN A 356 0.68 -0.55 17.34
C ASN A 356 2.14 -1.00 17.27
N VAL A 357 2.37 -2.30 17.41
CA VAL A 357 3.70 -2.92 17.40
C VAL A 357 4.10 -3.29 15.97
N ILE A 358 5.33 -2.90 15.60
CA ILE A 358 6.04 -3.45 14.44
C ILE A 358 7.05 -4.47 14.95
N SER A 359 7.02 -5.69 14.42
CA SER A 359 7.85 -6.82 14.88
C SER A 359 8.45 -7.59 13.72
N GLY A 360 9.50 -8.38 13.94
CA GLY A 360 10.06 -9.27 12.92
C GLY A 360 11.48 -8.91 12.49
N SER A 361 11.88 -9.33 11.29
CA SER A 361 13.26 -9.13 10.78
C SER A 361 13.42 -7.91 9.87
N GLY A 362 12.32 -7.22 9.55
CA GLY A 362 12.28 -6.09 8.64
C GLY A 362 12.82 -4.78 9.23
N ALA A 363 12.78 -3.75 8.39
CA ALA A 363 13.31 -2.42 8.69
C ALA A 363 12.21 -1.35 8.70
N LEU A 364 12.44 -0.30 9.48
CA LEU A 364 11.58 0.88 9.52
C LEU A 364 12.17 2.01 8.65
N ALA A 365 11.33 2.69 7.88
CA ALA A 365 11.71 3.86 7.09
C ALA A 365 10.82 5.08 7.38
N GLN A 366 11.39 6.18 7.89
CA GLN A 366 10.74 7.48 7.92
C GLN A 366 11.14 8.24 6.64
N ILE A 367 10.21 8.43 5.71
CA ILE A 367 10.47 9.06 4.41
C ILE A 367 9.71 10.36 4.19
N GLY A 368 8.60 10.56 4.89
CA GLY A 368 7.81 11.79 4.82
C GLY A 368 8.41 12.93 5.65
N PRO A 369 8.12 14.20 5.29
CA PRO A 369 8.68 15.37 5.96
C PRO A 369 8.05 15.68 7.34
N GLY A 370 6.96 15.00 7.69
CA GLY A 370 6.24 15.16 8.97
C GLY A 370 6.92 14.45 10.15
N THR A 371 6.13 14.22 11.19
CA THR A 371 6.59 13.57 12.43
C THR A 371 5.85 12.26 12.65
N THR A 372 6.55 11.13 12.64
CA THR A 372 6.00 9.86 13.11
C THR A 372 6.35 9.66 14.58
N ILE A 373 5.33 9.55 15.43
CA ILE A 373 5.48 9.26 16.85
C ILE A 373 5.19 7.78 17.09
N LEU A 374 6.19 7.02 17.53
CA LEU A 374 6.04 5.61 17.88
C LEU A 374 5.81 5.47 19.39
N THR A 375 4.63 4.98 19.76
CA THR A 375 4.31 4.63 21.16
C THR A 375 4.20 3.12 21.38
N GLY A 376 4.19 2.32 20.32
CA GLY A 376 4.28 0.87 20.39
C GLY A 376 5.67 0.36 20.82
N SER A 377 5.70 -0.77 21.53
CA SER A 377 6.94 -1.48 21.87
C SER A 377 7.43 -2.30 20.68
N ASN A 378 8.01 -1.61 19.69
CA ASN A 378 8.49 -2.25 18.47
C ASN A 378 9.65 -3.23 18.74
N ALA A 379 9.61 -4.36 18.04
CA ALA A 379 10.53 -5.50 18.18
C ALA A 379 11.11 -5.96 16.84
N TYR A 380 11.07 -5.12 15.79
CA TYR A 380 11.77 -5.39 14.54
C TYR A 380 13.29 -5.25 14.71
N THR A 381 14.07 -5.94 13.88
CA THR A 381 15.54 -6.02 14.04
C THR A 381 16.35 -5.51 12.86
N GLY A 382 15.74 -5.22 11.71
CA GLY A 382 16.42 -4.80 10.48
C GLY A 382 16.97 -3.37 10.48
N GLY A 383 16.80 -2.63 11.58
CA GLY A 383 17.26 -1.24 11.71
C GLY A 383 16.26 -0.19 11.23
N THR A 384 16.68 1.06 11.25
CA THR A 384 15.85 2.23 10.93
C THR A 384 16.57 3.18 9.98
N VAL A 385 15.85 3.69 8.98
CA VAL A 385 16.32 4.78 8.11
C VAL A 385 15.40 5.98 8.23
N ILE A 386 15.95 7.14 8.55
CA ILE A 386 15.24 8.43 8.55
C ILE A 386 15.78 9.23 7.37
N SER A 387 15.00 9.33 6.31
CA SER A 387 15.37 10.08 5.11
C SER A 387 14.98 11.55 5.18
N ALA A 388 13.89 11.85 5.90
CA ALA A 388 13.37 13.20 6.10
C ALA A 388 12.50 13.26 7.36
N GLY A 389 12.10 14.47 7.76
CA GLY A 389 11.16 14.67 8.88
C GLY A 389 11.72 14.25 10.23
N THR A 390 10.83 13.90 11.16
CA THR A 390 11.16 13.46 12.52
C THR A 390 10.60 12.07 12.79
N LEU A 391 11.43 11.17 13.30
CA LEU A 391 10.97 9.96 13.96
C LEU A 391 11.10 10.16 15.47
N GLN A 392 9.96 10.17 16.19
CA GLN A 392 9.91 10.38 17.63
C GLN A 392 9.57 9.08 18.36
N ILE A 393 10.34 8.76 19.39
CA ILE A 393 10.16 7.58 20.23
C ILE A 393 9.52 8.00 21.55
N GLY A 394 8.29 7.53 21.77
CA GLY A 394 7.47 7.91 22.92
C GLY A 394 6.73 9.24 22.75
N ALA A 395 5.83 9.49 23.69
CA ALA A 395 5.01 10.70 23.79
C ALA A 395 4.93 11.18 25.26
N GLY A 396 6.08 11.23 25.92
CA GLY A 396 6.25 11.61 27.34
C GLY A 396 5.95 10.50 28.35
N GLY A 397 5.35 9.38 27.93
CA GLY A 397 5.06 8.21 28.78
C GLY A 397 6.26 7.28 28.99
N THR A 398 6.02 6.00 29.31
CA THR A 398 7.02 4.91 29.41
C THR A 398 7.13 4.03 28.14
N ALA A 399 6.22 4.21 27.18
CA ALA A 399 6.10 3.36 25.99
C ALA A 399 6.76 3.97 24.73
N GLY A 400 7.11 3.11 23.78
CA GLY A 400 7.79 3.46 22.53
C GLY A 400 9.21 2.91 22.50
N SER A 401 9.53 2.18 21.43
CA SER A 401 10.89 1.68 21.17
C SER A 401 11.17 1.59 19.66
N ILE A 402 12.44 1.52 19.31
CA ILE A 402 12.95 1.11 18.00
C ILE A 402 14.12 0.14 18.20
N GLY A 403 14.38 -0.70 17.20
CA GLY A 403 15.45 -1.69 17.22
C GLY A 403 16.51 -1.45 16.16
N GLY A 404 17.72 -1.96 16.41
CA GLY A 404 18.84 -1.93 15.47
C GLY A 404 19.52 -0.56 15.30
N ASP A 405 20.39 -0.48 14.30
CA ASP A 405 21.11 0.75 13.93
C ASP A 405 20.18 1.76 13.24
N VAL A 406 20.53 3.04 13.31
CA VAL A 406 19.80 4.15 12.69
C VAL A 406 20.69 4.86 11.69
N THR A 407 20.26 4.93 10.43
CA THR A 407 20.78 5.90 9.46
C THR A 407 19.87 7.12 9.47
N ASP A 408 20.31 8.20 10.11
CA ASP A 408 19.52 9.42 10.30
C ASP A 408 20.00 10.56 9.39
N ASN A 409 19.11 11.02 8.51
CA ASN A 409 19.27 12.23 7.69
C ASN A 409 18.17 13.27 7.96
N GLY A 410 17.34 13.05 8.98
CA GLY A 410 16.31 13.96 9.47
C GLY A 410 16.55 14.29 10.93
N ILE A 411 15.57 13.95 11.77
CA ILE A 411 15.67 14.05 13.23
C ILE A 411 15.22 12.74 13.86
N LEU A 412 16.08 12.15 14.69
CA LEU A 412 15.67 11.15 15.68
C LEU A 412 15.37 11.85 17.02
N ALA A 413 14.18 11.67 17.56
CA ALA A 413 13.77 12.28 18.83
C ALA A 413 13.37 11.22 19.87
N PHE A 414 13.75 11.43 21.13
CA PHE A 414 13.33 10.61 22.27
C PHE A 414 12.50 11.45 23.24
N ASP A 415 11.22 11.10 23.36
CA ASP A 415 10.27 11.68 24.33
C ASP A 415 9.84 10.60 25.33
N ARG A 416 10.83 10.15 26.10
CA ARG A 416 10.72 9.08 27.10
C ARG A 416 10.88 9.67 28.50
N SER A 417 10.00 9.32 29.45
CA SER A 417 10.11 9.79 30.86
C SER A 417 10.93 8.89 31.79
N ASP A 418 11.33 7.71 31.33
CA ASP A 418 12.19 6.77 32.06
C ASP A 418 13.61 6.72 31.47
N ALA A 419 14.45 5.85 32.03
CA ALA A 419 15.78 5.61 31.49
C ALA A 419 15.72 4.61 30.33
N VAL A 420 16.21 5.00 29.15
CA VAL A 420 16.29 4.16 27.96
C VAL A 420 17.75 4.03 27.54
N THR A 421 18.25 2.79 27.49
CA THR A 421 19.54 2.49 26.85
C THR A 421 19.32 2.19 25.39
N PHE A 422 19.92 3.00 24.52
CA PHE A 422 19.91 2.79 23.08
C PHE A 422 21.29 2.25 22.61
N PRO A 423 21.36 0.97 22.20
CA PRO A 423 22.62 0.34 21.80
C PRO A 423 22.92 0.44 20.30
N GLY A 424 21.96 0.88 19.48
CA GLY A 424 22.14 0.99 18.03
C GLY A 424 23.11 2.12 17.66
N LEU A 425 23.89 1.90 16.60
CA LEU A 425 24.71 2.94 16.00
C LEU A 425 23.81 3.98 15.30
N ILE A 426 23.95 5.25 15.66
CA ILE A 426 23.34 6.36 14.92
C ILE A 426 24.40 6.94 13.96
N SER A 427 24.05 7.01 12.69
CA SER A 427 24.91 7.51 11.59
C SER A 427 24.15 8.48 10.70
N GLY A 428 24.82 9.13 9.74
CA GLY A 428 24.19 10.03 8.76
C GLY A 428 24.35 11.52 9.07
N THR A 429 23.58 12.37 8.41
CA THR A 429 23.71 13.84 8.55
C THR A 429 22.70 14.48 9.49
N GLY A 430 21.73 13.70 9.97
CA GLY A 430 20.62 14.13 10.83
C GLY A 430 21.03 14.48 12.26
N GLY A 431 20.06 14.94 13.04
CA GLY A 431 20.23 15.40 14.41
C GLY A 431 19.48 14.54 15.44
N LEU A 432 19.99 14.52 16.66
CA LEU A 432 19.39 13.80 17.79
C LEU A 432 18.75 14.77 18.78
N ASN A 433 17.49 14.54 19.14
CA ASN A 433 16.76 15.34 20.12
C ASN A 433 16.36 14.51 21.34
N GLN A 434 16.92 14.83 22.51
CA GLN A 434 16.42 14.33 23.80
C GLN A 434 15.43 15.33 24.36
N ILE A 435 14.14 15.00 24.34
CA ILE A 435 13.04 15.92 24.69
C ILE A 435 12.17 15.41 25.84
N GLY A 436 12.32 14.13 26.23
CA GLY A 436 11.64 13.56 27.38
C GLY A 436 12.33 13.89 28.70
N THR A 437 11.61 13.77 29.81
CA THR A 437 12.13 14.04 31.16
C THR A 437 13.06 12.95 31.70
N GLY A 438 13.16 11.82 31.01
CA GLY A 438 13.96 10.66 31.41
C GLY A 438 15.43 10.78 31.02
N THR A 439 16.10 9.62 30.99
CA THR A 439 17.52 9.52 30.63
C THR A 439 17.67 8.73 29.35
N LEU A 440 18.19 9.34 28.29
CA LEU A 440 18.65 8.62 27.10
C LEU A 440 20.13 8.23 27.29
N ILE A 441 20.44 6.93 27.27
CA ILE A 441 21.80 6.40 27.43
C ILE A 441 22.28 5.86 26.08
N LEU A 442 23.26 6.51 25.46
CA LEU A 442 23.86 6.08 24.20
C LEU A 442 25.10 5.23 24.47
N THR A 443 25.10 3.99 24.02
CA THR A 443 26.23 3.05 24.25
C THR A 443 27.03 2.71 23.00
N ALA A 444 26.51 3.01 21.81
CA ALA A 444 27.24 2.90 20.54
C ALA A 444 28.15 4.13 20.30
N ASP A 445 29.20 3.92 19.50
CA ASP A 445 30.05 5.00 19.02
C ASP A 445 29.41 5.69 17.81
N ASN A 446 28.55 6.68 18.07
CA ASN A 446 27.75 7.32 17.03
C ASN A 446 28.59 8.17 16.08
N THR A 447 28.20 8.20 14.81
CA THR A 447 28.92 8.88 13.73
C THR A 447 28.11 9.96 13.02
N TYR A 448 26.86 10.20 13.43
CA TYR A 448 26.05 11.26 12.85
C TYR A 448 26.67 12.65 13.08
N THR A 449 26.51 13.53 12.10
CA THR A 449 27.18 14.84 12.10
C THR A 449 26.28 16.00 12.49
N GLY A 450 24.96 15.82 12.49
CA GLY A 450 24.02 16.87 12.87
C GLY A 450 24.07 17.17 14.37
N THR A 451 23.42 18.26 14.76
CA THR A 451 23.41 18.75 16.14
C THR A 451 22.63 17.80 17.05
N THR A 452 23.15 17.57 18.25
CA THR A 452 22.42 16.95 19.35
C THR A 452 21.78 18.03 20.22
N THR A 453 20.48 17.97 20.44
CA THR A 453 19.77 18.90 21.33
C THR A 453 19.24 18.16 22.55
N ILE A 454 19.62 18.61 23.73
CA ILE A 454 19.07 18.15 25.01
C ILE A 454 18.07 19.22 25.46
N GLY A 455 16.80 18.98 25.17
CA GLY A 455 15.69 19.90 25.52
C GLY A 455 15.16 19.68 26.93
N ALA A 456 15.20 18.44 27.42
CA ALA A 456 14.77 18.06 28.76
C ALA A 456 15.51 16.79 29.23
N GLY A 457 15.38 16.46 30.51
CA GLY A 457 15.92 15.22 31.08
C GLY A 457 17.45 15.16 31.02
N VAL A 458 17.97 13.95 30.77
CA VAL A 458 19.40 13.66 30.72
C VAL A 458 19.74 12.98 29.40
N LEU A 459 20.79 13.43 28.73
CA LEU A 459 21.51 12.62 27.75
C LEU A 459 22.78 12.09 28.40
N GLN A 460 22.94 10.77 28.45
CA GLN A 460 24.13 10.10 28.95
C GLN A 460 24.90 9.43 27.81
N ILE A 461 26.21 9.71 27.74
CA ILE A 461 27.13 9.08 26.78
C ILE A 461 27.94 8.01 27.50
N GLY A 462 27.76 6.75 27.09
CA GLY A 462 28.33 5.58 27.73
C GLY A 462 27.55 5.11 28.96
N ASN A 463 27.95 3.96 29.50
CA ASN A 463 27.38 3.33 30.68
C ASN A 463 28.47 2.75 31.62
N GLY A 464 29.61 3.45 31.68
CA GLY A 464 30.84 3.03 32.36
C GLY A 464 31.74 2.15 31.49
N GLY A 465 31.22 1.65 30.37
CA GLY A 465 31.94 0.86 29.39
C GLY A 465 32.93 1.65 28.51
N ALA A 466 33.50 0.93 27.55
CA ALA A 466 34.52 1.40 26.62
C ALA A 466 33.96 2.02 25.32
N THR A 467 32.65 2.14 25.16
CA THR A 467 31.96 2.69 23.98
C THR A 467 30.93 3.75 24.37
N GLY A 468 30.50 4.53 23.39
CA GLY A 468 29.60 5.68 23.56
C GLY A 468 30.29 6.95 23.09
N SER A 469 29.72 7.60 22.07
CA SER A 469 30.19 8.91 21.59
C SER A 469 29.11 9.65 20.79
N VAL A 470 29.36 10.94 20.57
CA VAL A 470 28.64 11.85 19.66
C VAL A 470 29.69 12.71 18.95
N VAL A 471 29.46 13.04 17.67
CA VAL A 471 30.41 13.82 16.86
C VAL A 471 30.01 15.29 16.73
N GLY A 472 28.72 15.57 16.50
CA GLY A 472 28.20 16.92 16.24
C GLY A 472 28.27 17.87 17.43
N ASN A 473 27.80 19.12 17.21
CA ASN A 473 27.62 20.08 18.30
C ASN A 473 26.54 19.60 19.27
N ILE A 474 26.63 20.04 20.52
CA ILE A 474 25.62 19.75 21.55
C ILE A 474 25.00 21.07 22.03
N VAL A 475 23.67 21.17 21.92
CA VAL A 475 22.88 22.22 22.57
C VAL A 475 22.26 21.61 23.82
N ASP A 476 22.90 21.85 24.96
CA ASP A 476 22.49 21.34 26.26
C ASP A 476 21.64 22.38 27.02
N ASN A 477 20.33 22.14 27.07
CA ASN A 477 19.39 22.93 27.87
C ASN A 477 18.93 22.23 29.16
N ALA A 478 19.48 21.05 29.47
CA ALA A 478 19.11 20.29 30.66
C ALA A 478 20.36 19.69 31.32
N ALA A 479 20.71 18.44 30.99
CA ALA A 479 21.90 17.79 31.52
C ALA A 479 22.55 16.83 30.51
N LEU A 480 23.87 16.98 30.34
CA LEU A 480 24.75 16.04 29.65
C LEU A 480 25.59 15.26 30.68
N VAL A 481 25.50 13.93 30.65
CA VAL A 481 26.29 13.02 31.52
C VAL A 481 27.28 12.22 30.69
N LEU A 482 28.50 12.08 31.17
CA LEU A 482 29.60 11.40 30.51
C LEU A 482 30.10 10.26 31.39
N ASP A 483 29.80 9.02 30.98
CA ASP A 483 30.07 7.80 31.73
C ASP A 483 30.88 6.80 30.88
N ARG A 484 32.16 7.13 30.69
CA ARG A 484 33.10 6.36 29.86
C ARG A 484 34.32 5.98 30.68
N SER A 485 34.81 4.75 30.52
CA SER A 485 36.07 4.30 31.15
C SER A 485 37.32 4.60 30.34
N GLY A 486 37.19 4.86 29.04
CA GLY A 486 38.30 5.21 28.14
C GLY A 486 38.43 6.72 27.90
N THR A 487 39.20 7.09 26.90
CA THR A 487 39.23 8.47 26.40
C THR A 487 38.04 8.73 25.48
N LEU A 488 37.20 9.71 25.82
CA LEU A 488 36.17 10.26 24.96
C LEU A 488 36.61 11.65 24.49
N THR A 489 36.71 11.87 23.18
CA THR A 489 36.95 13.22 22.64
C THR A 489 35.65 13.78 22.09
N LEU A 490 35.25 14.96 22.54
CA LEU A 490 34.10 15.69 22.02
C LEU A 490 34.59 16.90 21.20
N PRO A 491 34.54 16.81 19.85
CA PRO A 491 35.06 17.85 18.99
C PRO A 491 34.10 19.03 18.79
N GLY A 492 32.79 18.78 18.88
CA GLY A 492 31.76 19.80 18.75
C GLY A 492 31.76 20.82 19.89
N VAL A 493 31.12 21.96 19.65
CA VAL A 493 30.85 22.96 20.70
C VAL A 493 29.66 22.48 21.52
N ILE A 494 29.82 22.47 22.85
CA ILE A 494 28.73 22.35 23.82
C ILE A 494 28.25 23.76 24.17
N SER A 495 26.94 23.98 24.13
CA SER A 495 26.29 25.28 24.33
C SER A 495 25.01 25.14 25.18
N GLY A 496 24.45 26.24 25.66
CA GLY A 496 23.18 26.25 26.41
C GLY A 496 23.34 26.33 27.94
N PRO A 497 22.23 26.40 28.69
CA PRO A 497 22.24 26.58 30.14
C PRO A 497 22.45 25.30 30.95
N GLY A 498 22.43 24.12 30.32
CA GLY A 498 22.47 22.82 30.99
C GLY A 498 23.80 22.49 31.68
N SER A 499 23.76 21.46 32.53
CA SER A 499 24.91 20.97 33.30
C SER A 499 25.67 19.87 32.56
N VAL A 500 26.99 19.84 32.74
CA VAL A 500 27.84 18.77 32.20
C VAL A 500 28.47 17.98 33.34
N ASP A 501 28.16 16.69 33.45
CA ASP A 501 28.65 15.84 34.54
C ASP A 501 29.57 14.72 34.01
N GLN A 502 30.85 14.77 34.39
CA GLN A 502 31.82 13.69 34.18
C GLN A 502 31.73 12.72 35.36
N ILE A 503 31.18 11.53 35.11
CA ILE A 503 30.96 10.49 36.14
C ILE A 503 31.72 9.20 35.88
N GLY A 504 32.19 9.00 34.64
CA GLY A 504 32.98 7.83 34.26
C GLY A 504 34.44 7.94 34.72
N PRO A 505 35.13 6.80 34.93
CA PRO A 505 36.51 6.80 35.42
C PRO A 505 37.56 7.19 34.36
N GLY A 506 37.15 7.37 33.09
CA GLY A 506 38.03 7.70 31.97
C GLY A 506 38.35 9.18 31.83
N THR A 507 38.81 9.57 30.64
CA THR A 507 39.17 10.95 30.31
C THR A 507 38.22 11.50 29.25
N THR A 508 37.48 12.55 29.59
CA THR A 508 36.75 13.34 28.58
C THR A 508 37.63 14.49 28.11
N VAL A 509 37.84 14.61 26.81
CA VAL A 509 38.61 15.70 26.18
C VAL A 509 37.66 16.61 25.42
N LEU A 510 37.53 17.85 25.87
CA LEU A 510 36.72 18.90 25.22
C LEU A 510 37.62 19.76 24.34
N THR A 511 37.58 19.56 23.02
CA THR A 511 38.42 20.34 22.09
C THR A 511 37.71 21.55 21.50
N GLY A 512 36.37 21.59 21.57
CA GLY A 512 35.57 22.75 21.19
C GLY A 512 35.71 23.93 22.15
N ASN A 513 35.48 25.16 21.66
CA ASN A 513 35.35 26.34 22.52
C ASN A 513 33.93 26.37 23.09
N ASN A 514 33.69 25.63 24.18
CA ASN A 514 32.36 25.45 24.71
C ASN A 514 31.82 26.72 25.38
N THR A 515 30.54 27.01 25.15
CA THR A 515 29.87 28.23 25.59
C THR A 515 28.70 27.96 26.53
N TYR A 516 28.53 26.72 27.01
CA TYR A 516 27.49 26.40 27.97
C TYR A 516 27.76 27.08 29.32
N THR A 517 26.70 27.52 29.99
CA THR A 517 26.79 28.32 31.22
C THR A 517 26.51 27.53 32.48
N GLY A 518 25.90 26.35 32.38
CA GLY A 518 25.62 25.51 33.53
C GLY A 518 26.91 24.96 34.15
N THR A 519 26.78 24.47 35.38
CA THR A 519 27.90 23.93 36.14
C THR A 519 28.42 22.65 35.48
N THR A 520 29.75 22.53 35.41
CA THR A 520 30.45 21.28 35.10
C THR A 520 30.82 20.57 36.40
N THR A 521 30.43 19.32 36.59
CA THR A 521 30.82 18.52 37.77
C THR A 521 31.71 17.37 37.37
N ILE A 522 32.91 17.27 37.96
CA ILE A 522 33.84 16.16 37.73
C ILE A 522 33.78 15.24 38.94
N THR A 523 32.92 14.22 38.88
CA THR A 523 32.71 13.26 39.97
C THR A 523 33.71 12.11 39.94
N ALA A 524 34.13 11.70 38.74
CA ALA A 524 35.16 10.67 38.56
C ALA A 524 36.04 10.98 37.34
N GLY A 525 37.18 10.28 37.23
CA GLY A 525 38.03 10.34 36.06
C GLY A 525 38.73 11.68 35.87
N VAL A 526 38.89 12.08 34.61
CA VAL A 526 39.56 13.32 34.20
C VAL A 526 38.68 14.07 33.21
N LEU A 527 38.48 15.37 33.44
CA LEU A 527 38.04 16.28 32.38
C LEU A 527 39.25 17.05 31.85
N GLN A 528 39.49 16.99 30.56
CA GLN A 528 40.55 17.72 29.87
C GLN A 528 39.95 18.80 28.97
N ILE A 529 40.44 20.04 29.11
CA ILE A 529 40.09 21.17 28.24
C ILE A 529 41.22 21.39 27.23
N GLY A 530 40.92 21.17 25.95
CA GLY A 530 41.89 21.23 24.86
C GLY A 530 42.68 19.93 24.65
N ASN A 531 43.52 19.91 23.61
CA ASN A 531 44.36 18.78 23.21
C ASN A 531 45.75 19.25 22.72
N GLY A 532 46.28 20.30 23.34
CA GLY A 532 47.55 20.94 23.01
C GLY A 532 47.43 22.00 21.91
N GLY A 533 46.26 22.13 21.29
CA GLY A 533 45.94 23.15 20.29
C GLY A 533 45.49 24.49 20.88
N ALA A 534 44.99 25.37 20.00
CA ALA A 534 44.48 26.70 20.35
C ALA A 534 42.97 26.72 20.66
N THR A 535 42.31 25.56 20.76
CA THR A 535 40.87 25.42 21.05
C THR A 535 40.65 24.59 22.32
N GLY A 536 39.44 24.70 22.89
CA GLY A 536 39.10 24.14 24.20
C GLY A 536 38.74 25.24 25.18
N ALA A 537 37.48 25.38 25.56
CA ALA A 537 37.08 26.32 26.58
C ALA A 537 35.84 25.81 27.31
N VAL A 538 35.61 26.30 28.52
CA VAL A 538 34.37 26.10 29.29
C VAL A 538 33.99 27.46 29.88
N LEU A 539 32.74 27.88 29.68
CA LEU A 539 32.24 29.17 30.18
C LEU A 539 31.66 29.06 31.59
N GLY A 540 30.93 27.98 31.88
CA GLY A 540 30.30 27.73 33.18
C GLY A 540 31.28 27.48 34.34
N ASN A 541 30.74 27.38 35.55
CA ASN A 541 31.50 27.01 36.75
C ASN A 541 31.98 25.55 36.66
N ILE A 542 33.06 25.21 37.35
CA ILE A 542 33.60 23.85 37.43
C ILE A 542 33.69 23.42 38.90
N VAL A 543 33.07 22.30 39.23
CA VAL A 543 33.23 21.58 40.51
C VAL A 543 34.11 20.37 40.23
N ASP A 544 35.41 20.52 40.48
CA ASP A 544 36.40 19.47 40.33
C ASP A 544 36.53 18.66 41.62
N ASN A 545 35.96 17.45 41.64
CA ASN A 545 36.12 16.51 42.76
C ASN A 545 37.21 15.46 42.50
N THR A 546 37.86 15.45 41.33
CA THR A 546 38.85 14.43 40.96
C THR A 546 40.03 15.03 40.21
N ALA A 547 39.91 15.26 38.90
CA ALA A 547 40.96 15.87 38.10
C ALA A 547 40.45 16.71 36.93
N LEU A 548 40.90 17.97 36.89
CA LEU A 548 40.79 18.88 35.76
C LEU A 548 42.18 19.08 35.11
N VAL A 549 42.28 18.85 33.80
CA VAL A 549 43.49 19.05 33.00
C VAL A 549 43.28 20.16 31.98
N LEU A 550 44.21 21.09 31.88
CA LEU A 550 44.24 22.14 30.85
C LEU A 550 45.38 21.83 29.89
N ASP A 551 45.06 21.47 28.65
CA ASP A 551 46.03 21.11 27.62
C ASP A 551 45.82 22.03 26.40
N ARG A 552 46.46 23.20 26.42
CA ARG A 552 46.26 24.24 25.41
C ARG A 552 47.52 25.03 25.10
N SER A 553 47.73 25.29 23.81
CA SER A 553 48.64 26.33 23.36
C SER A 553 48.00 27.71 23.57
N GLY A 554 48.63 28.55 24.39
CA GLY A 554 48.23 29.95 24.62
C GLY A 554 47.37 30.19 25.86
N THR A 555 46.96 31.46 26.06
CA THR A 555 46.19 31.87 27.24
C THR A 555 44.75 31.36 27.16
N LEU A 556 44.31 30.64 28.19
CA LEU A 556 42.91 30.28 28.44
C LEU A 556 42.38 31.14 29.58
N THR A 557 41.21 31.76 29.39
CA THR A 557 40.46 32.39 30.47
C THR A 557 39.25 31.55 30.79
N LEU A 558 39.15 31.06 32.02
CA LEU A 558 37.97 30.39 32.56
C LEU A 558 37.23 31.42 33.43
N PRO A 559 36.10 31.97 32.96
CA PRO A 559 35.39 33.02 33.69
C PRO A 559 34.54 32.49 34.86
N GLY A 560 34.20 31.19 34.84
CA GLY A 560 33.54 30.52 35.94
C GLY A 560 34.45 30.26 37.14
N VAL A 561 33.85 29.97 38.28
CA VAL A 561 34.56 29.56 39.50
C VAL A 561 34.97 28.09 39.37
N ILE A 562 36.23 27.78 39.67
CA ILE A 562 36.72 26.41 39.89
C ILE A 562 36.71 26.13 41.40
N SER A 563 36.05 25.04 41.80
CA SER A 563 35.89 24.63 43.20
C SER A 563 36.02 23.13 43.36
N GLY A 564 36.09 22.61 44.59
CA GLY A 564 36.18 21.18 44.89
C GLY A 564 37.58 20.70 45.30
N PRO A 565 37.70 19.45 45.79
CA PRO A 565 38.95 18.88 46.29
C PRO A 565 39.89 18.29 45.22
N GLY A 566 39.48 18.27 43.95
CA GLY A 566 40.22 17.66 42.85
C GLY A 566 41.52 18.36 42.49
N SER A 567 42.33 17.71 41.65
CA SER A 567 43.59 18.27 41.17
C SER A 567 43.40 19.06 39.87
N LEU A 568 43.86 20.31 39.85
CA LEU A 568 44.02 21.10 38.65
C LEU A 568 45.45 21.01 38.13
N SER A 569 45.63 20.63 36.86
CA SER A 569 46.94 20.61 36.19
C SER A 569 46.91 21.27 34.82
N GLN A 570 48.05 21.79 34.39
CA GLN A 570 48.28 22.35 33.06
C GLN A 570 49.47 21.62 32.44
N ILE A 571 49.36 21.22 31.18
CA ILE A 571 50.38 20.45 30.44
C ILE A 571 50.86 21.24 29.23
#